data_AF-A0A7X8PUR5-F1
#
_entry.id   AF-A0A7X8PUR5-F1
#
_cell.length_a   1.000
_cell.length_b   1.000
_cell.length_c   1.000
_cell.angle_alpha   90.00
_cell.angle_beta   90.00
_cell.angle_gamma   90.00
#
_symmetry.space_group_name_H-M   'P 1'
#
loop_
_entity.id
_entity.type
_entity.pdbx_description
1 polymer ?
#
loop_
_entity_poly.entity_id
_entity_poly.type
_entity_poly.pdbx_seq_one_letter_code
_entity_poly.pdbx_strand_id
1 'polypeptide(L)'
;MKKTKTVDEKTIASYSKKYNIPTADSYELDTAYFSYLFSLDTTKYKSQIKNHYQPLQALYYDNLGFLKSFQVNCYAGGFPNLKWDRNEIMTTFPPRQQAPIDSIVSLETQMKYLKPLSQTSKLSVDSYDYIVIVYWNRFMGRQSKRLIRYVQENSKLEKEKKVKIIYANTDNIFAGQ
;
A
#
# COMPACT_ATOMS: atom_id res chain seq x y z
N MET A 1 -11.08 27.60 1.52
CA MET A 1 -10.81 26.21 1.07
C MET A 1 -12.13 25.46 0.99
N LYS A 2 -12.47 24.89 -0.17
CA LYS A 2 -13.64 24.01 -0.31
C LYS A 2 -13.42 22.81 0.62
N LYS A 3 -14.37 22.51 1.51
CA LYS A 3 -14.36 21.25 2.27
C LYS A 3 -14.56 20.13 1.25
N THR A 4 -13.47 19.49 0.83
CA THR A 4 -13.51 18.25 0.07
C THR A 4 -14.30 17.23 0.88
N LYS A 5 -15.33 16.66 0.29
CA LYS A 5 -16.16 15.64 0.91
C LYS A 5 -15.30 14.39 1.09
N THR A 6 -15.15 13.97 2.34
CA THR A 6 -14.52 12.70 2.66
C THR A 6 -15.29 11.56 2.02
N VAL A 7 -14.58 10.65 1.38
CA VAL A 7 -15.08 9.39 0.84
C VAL A 7 -15.46 8.51 2.02
N ASP A 8 -16.71 8.07 2.03
CA ASP A 8 -17.25 7.24 3.09
C ASP A 8 -16.83 5.75 2.96
N GLU A 9 -16.92 5.02 4.06
CA GLU A 9 -16.58 3.58 4.09
C GLU A 9 -17.39 2.76 3.08
N LYS A 10 -18.65 3.13 2.83
CA LYS A 10 -19.52 2.42 1.88
C LYS A 10 -18.95 2.50 0.46
N THR A 11 -18.43 3.65 0.08
CA THR A 11 -17.78 3.88 -1.20
C THR A 11 -16.47 3.09 -1.28
N ILE A 12 -15.64 3.12 -0.22
CA ILE A 12 -14.40 2.34 -0.15
C ILE A 12 -14.70 0.83 -0.29
N ALA A 13 -15.71 0.32 0.43
CA ALA A 13 -16.12 -1.08 0.40
C ALA A 13 -16.64 -1.51 -0.99
N SER A 14 -17.45 -0.67 -1.64
CA SER A 14 -17.95 -0.93 -2.99
C SER A 14 -16.81 -1.09 -4.02
N TYR A 15 -15.82 -0.19 -3.98
CA TYR A 15 -14.65 -0.29 -4.86
C TYR A 15 -13.70 -1.40 -4.47
N SER A 16 -13.56 -1.70 -3.17
CA SER A 16 -12.81 -2.88 -2.69
C SER A 16 -13.34 -4.15 -3.34
N LYS A 17 -14.67 -4.35 -3.32
CA LYS A 17 -15.33 -5.47 -4.00
C LYS A 17 -15.06 -5.48 -5.50
N LYS A 18 -15.15 -4.34 -6.18
CA LYS A 18 -14.85 -4.20 -7.62
C LYS A 18 -13.41 -4.58 -7.98
N TYR A 19 -12.48 -4.41 -7.04
CA TYR A 19 -11.06 -4.73 -7.21
C TYR A 19 -10.66 -6.08 -6.61
N ASN A 20 -11.63 -6.90 -6.19
CA ASN A 20 -11.40 -8.20 -5.55
C ASN A 20 -10.54 -8.10 -4.28
N ILE A 21 -10.72 -7.02 -3.51
CA ILE A 21 -10.13 -6.87 -2.19
C ILE A 21 -11.06 -7.54 -1.16
N PRO A 22 -10.56 -8.46 -0.31
CA PRO A 22 -11.32 -8.99 0.82
C PRO A 22 -11.68 -7.88 1.81
N THR A 23 -12.95 -7.78 2.19
CA THR A 23 -13.43 -6.74 3.12
C THR A 23 -12.79 -6.83 4.50
N ALA A 24 -12.42 -8.04 4.92
CA ALA A 24 -11.72 -8.31 6.17
C ALA A 24 -10.32 -7.66 6.22
N ASP A 25 -9.77 -7.27 5.07
CA ASP A 25 -8.39 -6.79 4.90
C ASP A 25 -8.33 -5.33 4.43
N SER A 26 -9.49 -4.66 4.35
CA SER A 26 -9.62 -3.29 3.90
C SER A 26 -9.36 -2.29 5.03
N TYR A 27 -8.56 -1.26 4.77
CA TYR A 27 -8.29 -0.17 5.70
C TYR A 27 -8.42 1.16 4.95
N GLU A 28 -8.59 2.24 5.69
CA GLU A 28 -8.40 3.60 5.23
C GLU A 28 -7.09 4.15 5.77
N LEU A 29 -6.33 4.87 4.94
CA LEU A 29 -5.14 5.58 5.38
C LEU A 29 -5.54 6.92 6.02
N ASP A 30 -5.11 7.12 7.26
CA ASP A 30 -5.29 8.40 7.95
C ASP A 30 -4.51 9.51 7.22
N THR A 31 -5.17 10.64 6.96
CA THR A 31 -4.54 11.81 6.32
C THR A 31 -3.40 12.38 7.17
N ALA A 32 -3.40 12.12 8.49
CA ALA A 32 -2.29 12.44 9.38
C ALA A 32 -0.97 11.73 9.00
N TYR A 33 -1.01 10.63 8.25
CA TYR A 33 0.19 9.95 7.74
C TYR A 33 1.08 10.89 6.92
N PHE A 34 0.48 11.72 6.07
CA PHE A 34 1.25 12.66 5.24
C PHE A 34 1.83 13.80 6.08
N SER A 35 1.10 14.24 7.11
CA SER A 35 1.65 15.19 8.09
C SER A 35 2.86 14.60 8.82
N TYR A 36 2.82 13.31 9.16
CA TYR A 36 3.98 12.59 9.70
C TYR A 36 5.15 12.56 8.70
N LEU A 37 4.91 12.19 7.44
CA LEU A 37 5.99 12.16 6.43
C LEU A 37 6.69 13.51 6.28
N PHE A 38 5.93 14.62 6.30
CA PHE A 38 6.49 15.97 6.21
C PHE A 38 7.05 16.52 7.53
N SER A 39 6.81 15.84 8.65
CA SER A 39 7.47 16.16 9.93
C SER A 39 8.91 15.63 10.01
N LEU A 40 9.26 14.67 9.15
CA LEU A 40 10.63 14.19 9.00
C LEU A 40 11.52 15.26 8.35
N ASP A 41 12.84 15.12 8.46
CA ASP A 41 13.79 15.99 7.76
C ASP A 41 13.61 15.88 6.24
N THR A 42 12.88 16.85 5.68
CA THR A 42 12.50 16.88 4.25
C THR A 42 13.67 17.19 3.33
N THR A 43 14.79 17.67 3.85
CA THR A 43 16.03 17.88 3.09
C THR A 43 16.79 16.56 2.99
N LYS A 44 16.98 15.88 4.13
CA LYS A 44 17.69 14.60 4.21
C LYS A 44 16.93 13.44 3.55
N TYR A 45 15.62 13.34 3.77
CA TYR A 45 14.80 12.21 3.34
C TYR A 45 13.90 12.51 2.13
N LYS A 46 14.26 13.53 1.34
CA LYS A 46 13.46 14.05 0.22
C LYS A 46 12.97 12.94 -0.73
N SER A 47 13.84 12.01 -1.12
CA SER A 47 13.50 10.96 -2.09
C SER A 47 12.62 9.87 -1.47
N GLN A 48 12.90 9.48 -0.23
CA GLN A 48 12.13 8.48 0.50
C GLN A 48 10.71 8.99 0.76
N ILE A 49 10.57 10.23 1.24
CA ILE A 49 9.27 10.88 1.43
C ILE A 49 8.49 10.90 0.11
N LYS A 50 9.13 11.25 -1.01
CA LYS A 50 8.49 11.21 -2.34
C LYS A 50 8.00 9.83 -2.73
N ASN A 51 8.71 8.76 -2.36
CA ASN A 51 8.29 7.38 -2.63
C ASN A 51 7.05 7.02 -1.79
N HIS A 52 7.09 7.27 -0.47
CA HIS A 52 5.98 7.02 0.45
C HIS A 52 4.74 7.88 0.18
N TYR A 53 4.91 9.02 -0.50
CA TYR A 53 3.84 9.91 -0.94
C TYR A 53 3.14 9.44 -2.23
N GLN A 54 3.63 8.40 -2.91
CA GLN A 54 3.05 8.00 -4.18
C GLN A 54 1.64 7.37 -4.03
N PRO A 55 0.74 7.61 -4.99
CA PRO A 55 -0.66 7.18 -4.89
C PRO A 55 -0.84 5.66 -4.99
N LEU A 56 0.07 4.93 -5.63
CA LEU A 56 0.04 3.46 -5.67
C LEU A 56 1.40 2.91 -5.27
N GLN A 57 1.38 2.02 -4.29
CA GLN A 57 2.56 1.36 -3.79
C GLN A 57 2.22 0.05 -3.08
N ALA A 58 3.18 -0.88 -3.02
CA ALA A 58 3.11 -2.10 -2.25
C ALA A 58 4.40 -2.24 -1.43
N LEU A 59 4.25 -2.32 -0.10
CA LEU A 59 5.34 -2.40 0.85
C LEU A 59 5.33 -3.78 1.51
N TYR A 60 6.46 -4.50 1.46
CA TYR A 60 6.59 -5.84 2.02
C TYR A 60 7.47 -5.78 3.26
N TYR A 61 6.89 -5.96 4.43
CA TYR A 61 7.60 -5.98 5.71
C TYR A 61 7.77 -7.42 6.20
N ASP A 62 8.94 -7.73 6.78
CA ASP A 62 9.12 -8.98 7.52
C ASP A 62 8.47 -8.90 8.92
N ASN A 63 8.51 -10.02 9.64
CA ASN A 63 8.01 -10.13 11.02
C ASN A 63 8.74 -9.25 12.05
N LEU A 64 9.92 -8.73 11.71
CA LEU A 64 10.64 -7.75 12.53
C LEU A 64 10.22 -6.31 12.20
N GLY A 65 9.31 -6.12 11.24
CA GLY A 65 8.82 -4.82 10.82
C GLY A 65 9.76 -4.07 9.87
N PHE A 66 10.76 -4.74 9.30
CA PHE A 66 11.69 -4.16 8.34
C PHE A 66 11.19 -4.31 6.90
N LEU A 67 11.27 -3.23 6.14
CA LEU A 67 10.91 -3.21 4.72
C LEU A 67 11.90 -4.07 3.91
N LYS A 68 11.39 -5.08 3.21
CA LYS A 68 12.18 -6.00 2.35
C LYS A 68 11.99 -5.76 0.87
N SER A 69 10.86 -5.18 0.48
CA SER A 69 10.59 -4.84 -0.92
C SER A 69 9.60 -3.69 -1.00
N PHE A 70 9.78 -2.82 -2.00
CA PHE A 70 9.02 -1.59 -2.10
C PHE A 70 8.70 -1.25 -3.55
N GLN A 71 7.45 -1.46 -3.94
CA GLN A 71 6.99 -1.29 -5.31
C GLN A 71 6.17 -0.01 -5.38
N VAL A 72 6.55 0.89 -6.29
CA VAL A 72 6.04 2.26 -6.30
C VAL A 72 5.79 2.67 -7.75
N ASN A 73 4.61 3.25 -8.02
CA ASN A 73 4.18 3.58 -9.38
C ASN A 73 5.20 4.37 -10.21
N CYS A 74 5.93 5.32 -9.61
CA CYS A 74 6.91 6.14 -10.33
C CYS A 74 8.14 5.34 -10.81
N TYR A 75 8.43 4.18 -10.19
CA TYR A 75 9.51 3.28 -10.61
C TYR A 75 9.05 2.19 -11.58
N ALA A 76 7.75 1.87 -11.62
CA ALA A 76 7.19 0.84 -12.50
C ALA A 76 7.36 1.15 -14.00
N GLY A 77 7.36 2.44 -14.37
CA GLY A 77 7.41 2.88 -15.77
C GLY A 77 6.20 2.42 -16.61
N GLY A 78 6.23 2.70 -17.92
CA GLY A 78 5.18 2.26 -18.86
C GLY A 78 3.90 3.11 -18.89
N PHE A 79 3.91 4.31 -18.30
CA PHE A 79 2.75 5.21 -18.34
C PHE A 79 2.18 5.36 -19.77
N PRO A 80 0.84 5.27 -19.97
CA PRO A 80 -0.22 5.23 -18.95
C PRO A 80 -0.51 3.84 -18.35
N ASN A 81 0.14 2.77 -18.81
CA ASN A 81 -0.07 1.39 -18.37
C ASN A 81 1.14 0.87 -17.58
N LEU A 82 1.09 1.00 -16.26
CA LEU A 82 2.23 0.68 -15.40
C LEU A 82 2.69 -0.77 -15.57
N LYS A 83 4.00 -0.96 -15.79
CA LYS A 83 4.64 -2.27 -15.94
C LYS A 83 5.13 -2.79 -14.59
N TRP A 84 4.20 -3.21 -13.74
CA TRP A 84 4.50 -3.70 -12.38
C TRP A 84 5.48 -4.88 -12.36
N ASP A 85 5.41 -5.76 -13.35
CA ASP A 85 6.32 -6.91 -13.50
C ASP A 85 7.40 -6.68 -14.57
N ARG A 86 7.95 -5.45 -14.63
CA ARG A 86 9.07 -5.16 -15.53
C ARG A 86 10.28 -5.99 -15.12
N ASN A 87 10.88 -6.71 -16.06
CA ASN A 87 12.04 -7.59 -15.82
C ASN A 87 11.72 -8.70 -14.79
N GLU A 88 10.49 -9.20 -14.79
CA GLU A 88 10.06 -10.36 -13.99
C GLU A 88 10.22 -10.15 -12.47
N ILE A 89 10.22 -8.90 -12.01
CA ILE A 89 10.46 -8.60 -10.59
C ILE A 89 9.38 -9.16 -9.66
N MET A 90 8.17 -9.44 -10.16
CA MET A 90 7.05 -9.99 -9.39
C MET A 90 7.01 -11.53 -9.40
N THR A 91 8.00 -12.21 -10.01
CA THR A 91 8.05 -13.68 -10.12
C THR A 91 8.74 -14.40 -8.95
N THR A 92 9.14 -13.66 -7.92
CA THR A 92 9.75 -14.19 -6.68
C THR A 92 9.07 -13.56 -5.46
N PHE A 93 9.12 -14.22 -4.30
CA PHE A 93 8.58 -13.67 -3.06
C PHE A 93 9.68 -13.52 -1.97
N PRO A 94 9.80 -12.35 -1.31
CA PRO A 94 9.18 -11.08 -1.70
C PRO A 94 9.67 -10.66 -3.11
N PRO A 95 8.94 -9.78 -3.81
CA PRO A 95 9.32 -9.41 -5.17
C PRO A 95 10.66 -8.67 -5.18
N ARG A 96 11.39 -8.78 -6.29
CA ARG A 96 12.68 -8.11 -6.45
C ARG A 96 12.51 -6.60 -6.33
N GLN A 97 13.57 -5.93 -5.90
CA GLN A 97 13.56 -4.52 -5.59
C GLN A 97 13.21 -3.66 -6.82
N GLN A 98 12.17 -2.83 -6.71
CA GLN A 98 11.81 -1.83 -7.73
C GLN A 98 12.23 -0.41 -7.31
N ALA A 99 11.85 0.00 -6.09
CA ALA A 99 12.28 1.24 -5.47
C ALA A 99 13.39 0.98 -4.43
N PRO A 100 14.23 1.99 -4.10
CA PRO A 100 15.16 1.90 -2.98
C PRO A 100 14.44 1.54 -1.67
N ILE A 101 14.98 0.55 -0.94
CA ILE A 101 14.50 0.23 0.41
C ILE A 101 15.02 1.32 1.35
N ASP A 102 14.17 1.73 2.28
CA ASP A 102 14.50 2.69 3.34
C ASP A 102 13.96 2.24 4.69
N SER A 103 14.26 3.02 5.73
CA SER A 103 13.85 2.77 7.10
C SER A 103 13.12 3.96 7.73
N ILE A 104 12.62 4.90 6.93
CA ILE A 104 12.00 6.12 7.46
C ILE A 104 10.55 5.89 7.91
N VAL A 105 9.94 4.78 7.47
CA VAL A 105 8.62 4.32 7.92
C VAL A 105 8.69 2.83 8.25
N SER A 106 8.57 2.49 9.52
CA SER A 106 8.47 1.10 9.99
C SER A 106 7.06 0.52 9.80
N LEU A 107 6.91 -0.80 9.88
CA LEU A 107 5.59 -1.43 9.91
C LEU A 107 4.71 -0.89 11.05
N GLU A 108 5.26 -0.75 12.26
CA GLU A 108 4.56 -0.17 13.40
C GLU A 108 4.02 1.23 13.07
N THR A 109 4.84 2.06 12.44
CA THR A 109 4.45 3.40 12.00
C THR A 109 3.32 3.33 10.97
N GLN A 110 3.38 2.43 10.00
CA GLN A 110 2.29 2.23 9.05
C GLN A 110 1.00 1.86 9.78
N MET A 111 1.06 0.86 10.67
CA MET A 111 -0.11 0.36 11.40
C MET A 111 -0.79 1.45 12.24
N LYS A 112 -0.03 2.40 12.80
CA LYS A 112 -0.57 3.56 13.54
C LYS A 112 -1.51 4.43 12.70
N TYR A 113 -1.29 4.52 11.39
CA TYR A 113 -2.07 5.35 10.48
C TYR A 113 -3.06 4.57 9.62
N LEU A 114 -3.17 3.25 9.80
CA LEU A 114 -4.18 2.43 9.12
C LEU A 114 -5.43 2.31 9.99
N LYS A 115 -6.51 2.93 9.53
CA LYS A 115 -7.83 2.86 10.16
C LYS A 115 -8.59 1.65 9.63
N PRO A 116 -8.92 0.64 10.45
CA PRO A 116 -9.76 -0.46 10.01
C PRO A 116 -11.15 0.08 9.64
N LEU A 117 -11.72 -0.42 8.55
CA LEU A 117 -13.13 -0.20 8.25
C LEU A 117 -14.00 -1.03 9.20
N SER A 118 -15.30 -0.72 9.26
CA SER A 118 -16.26 -1.45 10.09
C SER A 118 -16.30 -2.98 9.89
N GLN A 119 -15.91 -3.49 8.73
CA GLN A 119 -15.90 -4.93 8.38
C GLN A 119 -14.51 -5.58 8.50
N THR A 120 -13.49 -4.82 8.89
CA THR A 120 -12.11 -5.29 8.95
C THR A 120 -11.92 -6.22 10.13
N SER A 121 -11.27 -7.36 9.89
CA SER A 121 -10.96 -8.30 10.97
C SER A 121 -9.86 -7.75 11.86
N LYS A 122 -9.89 -8.07 13.15
CA LYS A 122 -8.78 -7.76 14.05
C LYS A 122 -7.51 -8.43 13.53
N LEU A 123 -6.43 -7.66 13.41
CA LEU A 123 -5.13 -8.13 12.97
C LEU A 123 -4.20 -8.29 14.17
N SER A 124 -3.61 -9.48 14.32
CA SER A 124 -2.41 -9.69 15.13
C SER A 124 -1.23 -9.78 14.17
N VAL A 125 -0.42 -8.72 14.12
CA VAL A 125 0.74 -8.62 13.20
C VAL A 125 1.75 -9.74 13.47
N ASP A 126 2.00 -10.05 14.74
CA ASP A 126 2.96 -11.07 15.17
C ASP A 126 2.59 -12.51 14.75
N SER A 127 1.38 -12.70 14.22
CA SER A 127 0.92 -14.00 13.71
C SER A 127 1.38 -14.32 12.27
N TYR A 128 2.11 -13.39 11.64
CA TYR A 128 2.51 -13.47 10.23
C TYR A 128 4.02 -13.25 10.05
N ASP A 129 4.61 -13.97 9.10
CA ASP A 129 6.01 -13.83 8.73
C ASP A 129 6.25 -12.60 7.84
N TYR A 130 5.22 -12.21 7.07
CA TYR A 130 5.22 -11.01 6.25
C TYR A 130 3.89 -10.28 6.33
N ILE A 131 3.96 -8.95 6.42
CA ILE A 131 2.85 -8.04 6.20
C ILE A 131 3.11 -7.26 4.91
N VAL A 132 2.19 -7.36 3.95
CA VAL A 132 2.21 -6.60 2.71
C VAL A 132 1.14 -5.53 2.78
N ILE A 133 1.53 -4.27 2.69
CA ILE A 133 0.60 -3.13 2.66
C ILE A 133 0.48 -2.63 1.22
N VAL A 134 -0.73 -2.62 0.68
CA VAL A 134 -1.03 -2.17 -0.68
C VAL A 134 -1.83 -0.88 -0.61
N TYR A 135 -1.24 0.21 -1.07
CA TYR A 135 -1.91 1.50 -1.20
C TYR A 135 -2.64 1.55 -2.54
N TRP A 136 -3.92 1.89 -2.46
CA TRP A 136 -4.77 1.99 -3.64
C TRP A 136 -5.77 3.14 -3.50
N ASN A 137 -6.28 3.62 -4.63
CA ASN A 137 -7.35 4.62 -4.67
C ASN A 137 -8.14 4.50 -5.99
N ARG A 138 -9.28 5.17 -6.05
CA ARG A 138 -10.17 5.26 -7.21
C ARG A 138 -9.61 6.16 -8.28
N PHE A 139 -8.86 7.21 -7.90
CA PHE A 139 -8.22 8.14 -8.84
C PHE A 139 -7.33 7.40 -9.86
N MET A 140 -6.56 6.42 -9.40
CA MET A 140 -5.68 5.60 -10.25
C MET A 140 -6.40 4.41 -10.93
N GLY A 141 -7.67 4.18 -10.60
CA GLY A 141 -8.60 3.29 -11.32
C GLY A 141 -8.03 1.93 -11.73
N ARG A 142 -7.83 1.74 -13.04
CA ARG A 142 -7.32 0.47 -13.60
C ARG A 142 -5.93 0.11 -13.08
N GLN A 143 -5.08 1.09 -12.75
CA GLN A 143 -3.75 0.83 -12.24
C GLN A 143 -3.79 0.27 -10.81
N SER A 144 -4.73 0.74 -9.98
CA SER A 144 -4.99 0.18 -8.65
C SER A 144 -5.36 -1.29 -8.75
N LYS A 145 -6.34 -1.62 -9.61
CA LYS A 145 -6.78 -2.99 -9.84
C LYS A 145 -5.63 -3.91 -10.31
N ARG A 146 -4.75 -3.40 -11.18
CA ARG A 146 -3.58 -4.16 -11.65
C ARG A 146 -2.57 -4.41 -10.55
N LEU A 147 -2.19 -3.38 -9.78
CA LEU A 147 -1.26 -3.54 -8.67
C LEU A 147 -1.77 -4.58 -7.67
N ILE A 148 -3.03 -4.47 -7.24
CA ILE A 148 -3.69 -5.41 -6.33
C ILE A 148 -3.57 -6.84 -6.86
N ARG A 149 -3.89 -7.08 -8.14
CA ARG A 149 -3.75 -8.39 -8.76
C ARG A 149 -2.30 -8.90 -8.72
N TYR A 150 -1.33 -8.07 -9.09
CA TYR A 150 0.08 -8.48 -9.07
C TYR A 150 0.56 -8.86 -7.67
N VAL A 151 0.16 -8.11 -6.64
CA VAL A 151 0.50 -8.42 -5.26
C VAL A 151 -0.18 -9.71 -4.78
N GLN A 152 -1.47 -9.89 -5.13
CA GLN A 152 -2.22 -11.12 -4.81
C GLN A 152 -1.65 -12.36 -5.48
N GLU A 153 -1.18 -12.26 -6.73
CA GLU A 153 -0.52 -13.40 -7.38
C GLU A 153 0.88 -13.63 -6.82
N ASN A 154 1.62 -12.57 -6.51
CA ASN A 154 2.95 -12.66 -5.94
C ASN A 154 2.94 -13.33 -4.55
N SER A 155 1.97 -13.02 -3.69
CA SER A 155 1.88 -13.65 -2.37
C SER A 155 1.63 -15.16 -2.44
N LYS A 156 1.01 -15.66 -3.52
CA LYS A 156 0.81 -17.10 -3.73
C LYS A 156 2.10 -17.85 -4.06
N LEU A 157 3.17 -17.15 -4.41
CA LEU A 157 4.48 -17.78 -4.64
C LEU A 157 5.13 -18.24 -3.33
N GLU A 158 4.77 -17.62 -2.20
CA GLU A 158 5.17 -18.08 -0.88
C GLU A 158 4.29 -19.26 -0.44
N LYS A 159 4.94 -20.33 0.02
CA LYS A 159 4.29 -21.61 0.35
C LYS A 159 4.51 -22.04 1.79
N GLU A 160 5.56 -21.55 2.43
CA GLU A 160 5.99 -21.98 3.76
C GLU A 160 5.62 -20.93 4.81
N LYS A 161 5.73 -19.66 4.44
CA LYS A 161 5.53 -18.54 5.35
C LYS A 161 4.12 -17.98 5.30
N LYS A 162 3.65 -17.48 6.43
CA LYS A 162 2.35 -16.82 6.57
C LYS A 162 2.44 -15.39 6.09
N VAL A 163 1.75 -15.08 5.00
CA VAL A 163 1.68 -13.73 4.42
C VAL A 163 0.31 -13.12 4.68
N LYS A 164 0.28 -11.91 5.24
CA LYS A 164 -0.93 -11.08 5.30
C LYS A 164 -0.83 -9.95 4.29
N ILE A 165 -1.88 -9.74 3.51
CA ILE A 165 -2.03 -8.53 2.70
C ILE A 165 -3.04 -7.61 3.40
N ILE A 166 -2.69 -6.33 3.51
CA ILE A 166 -3.51 -5.24 3.99
C ILE A 166 -3.72 -4.25 2.85
N TYR A 167 -4.96 -3.83 2.62
CA TYR A 167 -5.30 -2.92 1.52
C TYR A 167 -5.70 -1.55 2.07
N ALA A 168 -4.78 -0.60 2.03
CA ALA A 168 -5.01 0.75 2.51
C ALA A 168 -5.55 1.64 1.39
N ASN A 169 -6.81 2.04 1.52
CA ASN A 169 -7.43 3.02 0.64
C ASN A 169 -6.89 4.43 0.94
N THR A 170 -6.51 5.16 -0.10
CA THR A 170 -5.94 6.51 -0.02
C THR A 170 -6.84 7.55 -0.69
N ASP A 171 -8.13 7.26 -0.87
CA ASP A 171 -9.05 8.16 -1.58
C ASP A 171 -9.22 9.50 -0.87
N ASN A 172 -9.23 9.54 0.46
CA ASN A 172 -9.35 10.78 1.22
C ASN A 172 -8.13 11.72 1.08
N ILE A 173 -7.08 11.25 0.42
CA ILE A 173 -5.89 12.02 0.06
C ILE A 173 -5.93 12.41 -1.43
N PHE A 174 -6.21 11.45 -2.32
CA PHE A 174 -6.03 11.65 -3.78
C PHE A 174 -7.32 11.76 -4.60
N ALA A 175 -8.46 11.36 -4.03
CA ALA A 175 -9.73 11.22 -4.74
C ALA A 175 -10.92 11.83 -3.98
N GLY A 176 -10.68 12.62 -2.93
CA GLY A 176 -11.69 13.43 -2.26
C GLY A 176 -12.21 14.50 -3.23
N GLN A 177 -13.53 14.65 -3.32
CA GLN A 177 -14.20 15.66 -4.16
C GLN A 177 -14.87 16.71 -3.28
#